data_AF-A0A9P5NAQ8-F1
#
_entry.id   AF-A0A9P5NAQ8-F1
#
_cell.length_a   1.000
_cell.length_b   1.000
_cell.length_c   1.000
_cell.angle_alpha   90.00
_cell.angle_beta   90.00
_cell.angle_gamma   90.00
#
_symmetry.space_group_name_H-M   'P 1'
#
loop_
_entity.id
_entity.type
_entity.pdbx_description
1 polymer ?
#
loop_
_entity_poly.entity_id
_entity_poly.type
_entity_poly.pdbx_seq_one_letter_code
_entity_poly.pdbx_strand_id
1 'polypeptide(L)'
;MPISTSGPSYRIAYFCPSASLPSLLDLQWAEAVIQKHDTDVINGPLHTVYYLSVDLYPAVLAYIKDDHIQELLKAHIAMAAPSIELQREIYEHAPLFAQYKTRGNAIVQDQAELKELFHCLWNQVKQSSAQASHAEKRHLVQQLGIRQKIGSILDNINSAASFQEAARTVLDQFGFHLILRQRLHSSRQKQDFPGEEKYHDFHKGYLLVEEIFEDTPAEVIRCTPEEGYMDINPSESAVIVSGNLHAYRIELVVVCNVPKNSNYTAPLFEWLTEVVHTACYNWRNPTHPGQMVQIGLNMGARHARVLGWAKSFSRNLTENQKFQQDVDLLGSMSLLWATVKSHIPQDITGKVQEKLDAGFPSMATRNIPEGCGFDITISGHRYAFSEAARAPPEGYATAGYQAHSHTDLCSLKWAFSWTVGRTGQESSPFASHKNGANFADLPLKVVVKNAVGTLLAFQPEELHGTTEKRGVINYQLSLTSTQRVAEAYVELESSGAGIAFAADMDDHKYE
;
A
#
# COMPACT_ATOMS: atom_id res chain seq x y z
N MET A 1 57.73 56.30 2.85
CA MET A 1 56.54 56.81 2.14
C MET A 1 56.35 56.00 0.89
N PRO A 2 55.12 55.60 0.52
CA PRO A 2 53.97 55.24 1.37
C PRO A 2 53.47 53.81 0.98
N ILE A 3 52.61 53.06 1.68
CA ILE A 3 51.81 53.07 2.92
C ILE A 3 51.49 51.56 3.13
N SER A 4 51.86 50.92 4.25
CA SER A 4 51.03 50.74 5.48
C SER A 4 49.79 49.85 5.25
N THR A 5 49.45 48.83 6.04
CA THR A 5 49.60 48.64 7.49
C THR A 5 49.46 47.17 7.90
N SER A 6 50.05 46.91 9.06
CA SER A 6 50.20 45.69 9.86
C SER A 6 48.94 45.15 10.56
N GLY A 7 48.80 43.80 10.54
CA GLY A 7 48.49 42.90 11.68
C GLY A 7 47.09 42.92 12.33
N PRO A 8 46.80 42.01 13.30
CA PRO A 8 47.45 40.74 13.64
C PRO A 8 46.48 39.53 13.59
N SER A 9 47.07 38.34 13.61
CA SER A 9 46.44 37.03 13.70
C SER A 9 45.86 36.70 15.08
N TYR A 10 44.65 36.11 15.12
CA TYR A 10 44.22 35.17 16.16
C TYR A 10 43.48 33.98 15.53
N ARG A 11 43.88 32.76 15.91
CA ARG A 11 43.13 31.52 15.68
C ARG A 11 42.16 31.32 16.83
N ILE A 12 40.89 31.02 16.53
CA ILE A 12 40.00 30.23 17.41
C ILE A 12 39.23 29.26 16.52
N ALA A 13 39.27 27.98 16.91
CA ALA A 13 38.53 26.89 16.30
C ALA A 13 37.11 26.83 16.86
N TYR A 14 36.14 26.43 16.03
CA TYR A 14 34.92 25.79 16.51
C TYR A 14 34.64 24.52 15.69
N PHE A 15 34.55 23.42 16.43
CA PHE A 15 33.85 22.19 16.08
C PHE A 15 32.34 22.46 16.14
N CYS A 16 31.58 21.98 15.16
CA CYS A 16 30.21 21.51 15.38
C CYS A 16 29.87 20.44 14.31
N PRO A 17 29.26 19.31 14.69
CA PRO A 17 29.10 18.14 13.84
C PRO A 17 27.77 18.18 13.05
N SER A 18 27.77 17.48 11.91
CA SER A 18 26.59 16.89 11.25
C SER A 18 25.33 17.77 11.16
N ALA A 19 25.21 18.53 10.07
CA ALA A 19 23.93 18.75 9.42
C ALA A 19 24.04 18.15 8.02
N SER A 20 23.24 17.13 7.75
CA SER A 20 23.06 16.56 6.42
C SER A 20 22.63 17.66 5.45
N LEU A 21 23.39 17.83 4.36
CA LEU A 21 22.97 18.64 3.22
C LEU A 21 21.59 18.17 2.72
N PRO A 22 20.71 19.07 2.24
CA PRO A 22 19.46 18.67 1.61
C PRO A 22 19.72 17.75 0.42
N SER A 23 18.74 16.89 0.12
CA SER A 23 18.84 15.98 -1.01
C SER A 23 18.94 16.77 -2.33
N LEU A 24 19.68 16.23 -3.31
CA LEU A 24 19.80 16.82 -4.65
C LEU A 24 18.44 17.06 -5.34
N LEU A 25 17.38 16.36 -4.91
CA LEU A 25 16.01 16.56 -5.40
C LEU A 25 15.42 17.92 -4.98
N ASP A 26 15.76 18.43 -3.79
CA ASP A 26 15.24 19.71 -3.27
C ASP A 26 15.80 20.91 -4.03
N LEU A 27 17.01 20.77 -4.60
CA LEU A 27 17.66 21.79 -5.44
C LEU A 27 17.20 21.73 -6.90
N GLN A 28 16.95 20.52 -7.43
CA GLN A 28 16.47 20.35 -8.82
C GLN A 28 15.04 20.89 -9.04
N TRP A 29 14.18 20.84 -8.02
CA TRP A 29 12.84 21.44 -8.12
C TRP A 29 12.88 22.97 -8.15
N ALA A 30 13.79 23.59 -7.39
CA ALA A 30 14.00 25.03 -7.38
C ALA A 30 14.61 25.55 -8.70
N GLU A 31 15.55 24.82 -9.30
CA GLU A 31 16.08 25.15 -10.64
C GLU A 31 15.03 24.98 -11.75
N ALA A 32 14.14 23.99 -11.65
CA ALA A 32 13.07 23.76 -12.63
C ALA A 32 11.99 24.85 -12.62
N VAL A 33 11.66 25.41 -11.45
CA VAL A 33 10.73 26.55 -11.32
C VAL A 33 11.35 27.83 -11.91
N ILE A 34 12.67 27.98 -11.82
CA ILE A 34 13.41 29.11 -12.41
C ILE A 34 13.56 28.95 -13.93
N GLN A 35 13.89 27.76 -14.45
CA GLN A 35 14.09 27.56 -15.90
C GLN A 35 12.79 27.50 -16.71
N LYS A 36 11.68 27.00 -16.14
CA LYS A 36 10.41 26.88 -16.87
C LYS A 36 9.74 28.24 -17.16
N HIS A 37 10.11 29.29 -16.44
CA HIS A 37 9.56 30.63 -16.65
C HIS A 37 10.45 31.56 -17.50
N ASP A 38 11.64 31.12 -17.90
CA ASP A 38 12.54 31.88 -18.77
C ASP A 38 12.24 31.67 -20.27
N THR A 39 11.37 30.72 -20.62
CA THR A 39 11.06 30.36 -22.02
C THR A 39 9.67 30.76 -22.51
N ASP A 40 8.76 31.19 -21.63
CA ASP A 40 7.36 31.52 -21.98
C ASP A 40 7.04 33.03 -21.99
N VAL A 41 8.04 33.91 -22.10
CA VAL A 41 7.81 35.36 -22.20
C VAL A 41 7.81 35.83 -23.66
N ILE A 42 6.81 35.41 -24.45
CA ILE A 42 6.36 36.19 -25.61
C ILE A 42 4.82 36.10 -25.72
N ASN A 43 4.16 37.20 -25.31
CA ASN A 43 2.75 37.58 -25.52
C ASN A 43 1.67 37.08 -24.53
N GLY A 44 1.55 37.75 -23.39
CA GLY A 44 0.39 37.73 -22.47
C GLY A 44 0.53 38.79 -21.37
N PRO A 45 -0.57 39.30 -20.77
CA PRO A 45 -0.52 40.47 -19.89
C PRO A 45 0.30 40.21 -18.63
N LEU A 46 1.18 41.16 -18.31
CA LEU A 46 2.17 41.17 -17.23
C LEU A 46 1.69 40.51 -15.92
N HIS A 47 2.21 39.32 -15.62
CA HIS A 47 2.39 38.87 -14.26
C HIS A 47 3.68 39.52 -13.72
N THR A 48 3.53 40.45 -12.77
CA THR A 48 4.66 41.00 -12.03
C THR A 48 5.19 39.91 -11.09
N VAL A 49 6.36 39.34 -11.40
CA VAL A 49 7.08 38.41 -10.52
C VAL A 49 8.17 39.20 -9.80
N TYR A 50 8.11 39.24 -8.46
CA TYR A 50 9.16 39.85 -7.65
C TYR A 50 10.17 38.80 -7.20
N TYR A 51 11.45 39.10 -7.38
CA TYR A 51 12.56 38.31 -6.86
C TYR A 51 12.67 38.56 -5.35
N LEU A 52 12.36 37.55 -4.52
CA LEU A 52 12.86 37.53 -3.14
C LEU A 52 14.39 37.53 -3.22
N SER A 53 15.05 38.44 -2.50
CA SER A 53 16.51 38.44 -2.49
C SER A 53 17.01 37.08 -2.01
N VAL A 54 18.05 36.56 -2.68
CA VAL A 54 18.64 35.24 -2.42
C VAL A 54 19.03 35.07 -0.94
N ASP A 55 19.24 36.18 -0.23
CA ASP A 55 19.63 36.23 1.17
C ASP A 55 18.47 36.00 2.17
N LEU A 56 17.21 36.23 1.77
CA LEU A 56 16.02 36.05 2.62
C LEU A 56 15.45 34.63 2.57
N TYR A 57 15.70 33.90 1.48
CA TYR A 57 15.10 32.60 1.20
C TYR A 57 15.42 31.50 2.25
N PRO A 58 16.67 31.34 2.73
CA PRO A 58 16.99 30.32 3.74
C PRO A 58 16.35 30.61 5.10
N ALA A 59 16.27 31.88 5.48
CA ALA A 59 15.65 32.30 6.74
C ALA A 59 14.13 32.09 6.73
N VAL A 60 13.47 32.38 5.60
CA VAL A 60 12.04 32.13 5.41
C VAL A 60 11.75 30.62 5.40
N LEU A 61 12.58 29.80 4.74
CA LEU A 61 12.43 28.34 4.76
C LEU A 61 12.65 27.74 6.16
N ALA A 62 13.66 28.20 6.89
CA ALA A 62 13.91 27.76 8.26
C ALA A 62 12.73 28.13 9.19
N TYR A 63 12.15 29.30 8.97
CA TYR A 63 11.00 29.80 9.71
C TYR A 63 9.70 29.04 9.41
N ILE A 64 9.46 28.65 8.16
CA ILE A 64 8.29 27.84 7.75
C ILE A 64 8.40 26.40 8.25
N LYS A 65 9.63 25.88 8.38
CA LYS A 65 9.90 24.53 8.89
C LYS A 65 9.95 24.45 10.41
N ASP A 66 9.74 25.57 11.11
CA ASP A 66 9.69 25.58 12.56
C ASP A 66 8.36 24.96 13.04
N ASP A 67 8.47 23.86 13.80
CA ASP A 67 7.32 23.07 14.27
C ASP A 67 6.35 23.92 15.11
N HIS A 68 6.86 24.89 15.89
CA HIS A 68 6.03 25.73 16.73
C HIS A 68 5.21 26.72 15.89
N ILE A 69 5.82 27.30 14.86
CA ILE A 69 5.13 28.16 13.87
C ILE A 69 4.04 27.37 13.14
N GLN A 70 4.30 26.11 12.76
CA GLN A 70 3.30 25.27 12.10
C GLN A 70 2.11 24.95 13.00
N GLU A 71 2.34 24.65 14.28
CA GLU A 71 1.26 24.38 15.23
C GLU A 71 0.41 25.63 15.50
N LEU A 72 1.02 26.81 15.63
CA LEU A 72 0.29 28.07 15.76
C LEU A 72 -0.58 28.37 14.53
N LEU A 73 -0.08 28.10 13.32
CA LEU A 73 -0.85 28.25 12.08
C LEU A 73 -2.02 27.27 11.99
N LYS A 74 -1.82 26.00 12.35
CA LYS A 74 -2.89 25.00 12.39
C LYS A 74 -3.98 25.40 13.39
N ALA A 75 -3.60 25.85 14.59
CA ALA A 75 -4.52 26.34 15.60
C ALA A 75 -5.33 27.55 15.11
N HIS A 76 -4.68 28.47 14.39
CA HIS A 76 -5.34 29.64 13.81
C HIS A 76 -6.37 29.25 12.75
N ILE A 77 -6.02 28.33 11.86
CA ILE A 77 -6.89 27.86 10.76
C ILE A 77 -8.11 27.11 11.29
N ALA A 78 -7.97 26.37 12.39
CA ALA A 78 -9.06 25.60 12.98
C ALA A 78 -10.15 26.48 13.62
N MET A 79 -9.89 27.76 13.89
CA MET A 79 -10.82 28.65 14.57
C MET A 79 -11.55 29.57 13.59
N ALA A 80 -12.88 29.61 13.69
CA ALA A 80 -13.70 30.60 12.95
C ALA A 80 -13.42 32.05 13.40
N ALA A 81 -12.94 32.23 14.64
CA ALA A 81 -12.39 33.46 15.18
C ALA A 81 -11.27 33.10 16.18
N PRO A 82 -10.00 33.41 15.89
CA PRO A 82 -8.86 33.07 16.75
C PRO A 82 -8.87 33.89 18.04
N SER A 83 -8.58 33.28 19.18
CA SER A 83 -8.55 33.97 20.48
C SER A 83 -7.46 35.06 20.53
N ILE A 84 -7.62 36.02 21.42
CA ILE A 84 -6.64 37.10 21.63
C ILE A 84 -5.29 36.53 22.08
N GLU A 85 -5.32 35.45 22.86
CA GLU A 85 -4.14 34.74 23.35
C GLU A 85 -3.38 34.04 22.22
N LEU A 86 -4.09 33.35 21.33
CA LEU A 86 -3.49 32.71 20.15
C LEU A 86 -2.93 33.74 19.17
N GLN A 87 -3.65 34.85 18.98
CA GLN A 87 -3.14 35.97 18.19
C GLN A 87 -1.85 36.50 18.81
N ARG A 88 -1.81 36.74 20.12
CA ARG A 88 -0.61 37.22 20.82
C ARG A 88 0.57 36.25 20.69
N GLU A 89 0.34 34.94 20.82
CA GLU A 89 1.40 33.94 20.61
C GLU A 89 1.94 33.96 19.17
N ILE A 90 1.06 34.11 18.17
CA ILE A 90 1.48 34.31 16.78
C ILE A 90 2.29 35.60 16.63
N TYR A 91 1.90 36.71 17.27
CA TYR A 91 2.66 37.96 17.23
C TYR A 91 4.05 37.83 17.89
N GLU A 92 4.15 37.12 19.01
CA GLU A 92 5.37 36.99 19.81
C GLU A 92 6.36 35.99 19.21
N HIS A 93 5.86 34.84 18.75
CA HIS A 93 6.69 33.74 18.28
C HIS A 93 6.78 33.65 16.77
N ALA A 94 5.84 34.28 16.05
CA ALA A 94 5.85 34.38 14.59
C ALA A 94 5.98 35.85 14.12
N PRO A 95 7.12 36.53 14.33
CA PRO A 95 7.28 37.97 14.09
C PRO A 95 7.16 38.40 12.62
N LEU A 96 7.37 37.51 11.64
CA LEU A 96 7.05 37.82 10.24
C LEU A 96 5.53 37.99 10.03
N PHE A 97 4.72 37.40 10.92
CA PHE A 97 3.26 37.59 11.02
C PHE A 97 2.84 38.78 11.89
N ALA A 98 3.77 39.44 12.60
CA ALA A 98 3.46 40.60 13.43
C ALA A 98 3.15 41.88 12.64
N GLN A 99 3.34 41.87 11.32
CA GLN A 99 3.06 43.02 10.45
C GLN A 99 1.65 42.99 9.84
N TYR A 100 0.86 41.96 10.16
CA TYR A 100 -0.51 41.81 9.66
C TYR A 100 -1.46 42.59 10.57
N LYS A 101 -2.49 43.19 9.99
CA LYS A 101 -3.56 43.88 10.72
C LYS A 101 -4.81 43.03 10.73
N THR A 102 -5.53 43.00 11.84
CA THR A 102 -6.87 42.43 11.88
C THR A 102 -7.87 43.44 11.30
N ARG A 103 -8.74 43.00 10.39
CA ARG A 103 -9.92 43.74 9.93
C ARG A 103 -11.14 42.86 10.15
N GLY A 104 -11.81 43.03 11.28
CA GLY A 104 -12.86 42.12 11.72
C GLY A 104 -12.27 40.74 12.05
N ASN A 105 -12.85 39.67 11.51
CA ASN A 105 -12.39 38.29 11.72
C ASN A 105 -11.29 37.86 10.73
N ALA A 106 -10.80 38.76 9.87
CA ALA A 106 -9.78 38.46 8.88
C ALA A 106 -8.43 39.07 9.26
N ILE A 107 -7.36 38.29 9.12
CA ILE A 107 -5.98 38.79 9.13
C ILE A 107 -5.68 39.33 7.71
N VAL A 108 -5.21 40.58 7.62
CA VAL A 108 -4.88 41.27 6.37
C VAL A 108 -3.40 41.68 6.40
N GLN A 109 -2.67 41.36 5.33
CA GLN A 109 -1.31 41.83 5.12
C GLN A 109 -1.32 43.02 4.16
N ASP A 110 -0.82 44.17 4.62
CA ASP A 110 -0.77 45.39 3.83
C ASP A 110 0.51 45.47 2.98
N GLN A 111 1.55 44.69 3.30
CA GLN A 111 2.77 44.59 2.47
C GLN A 111 2.58 43.55 1.37
N ALA A 112 2.76 43.98 0.11
CA ALA A 112 2.46 43.16 -1.07
C ALA A 112 3.28 41.87 -1.10
N GLU A 113 4.57 41.94 -0.75
CA GLU A 113 5.49 40.79 -0.78
C GLU A 113 5.13 39.74 0.30
N LEU A 114 4.76 40.18 1.50
CA LEU A 114 4.34 39.28 2.59
C LEU A 114 2.93 38.70 2.35
N LYS A 115 2.06 39.46 1.68
CA LYS A 115 0.71 39.00 1.32
C LYS A 115 0.73 37.85 0.34
N GLU A 116 1.61 37.91 -0.66
CA GLU A 116 1.79 36.83 -1.62
C GLU A 116 2.41 35.59 -0.96
N LEU A 117 3.43 35.76 -0.11
CA LEU A 117 4.02 34.65 0.66
C LEU A 117 2.97 33.98 1.56
N PHE A 118 2.15 34.77 2.27
CA PHE A 118 1.03 34.26 3.06
C PHE A 118 0.01 33.53 2.20
N HIS A 119 -0.37 34.07 1.04
CA HIS A 119 -1.28 33.40 0.13
C HIS A 119 -0.70 32.08 -0.39
N CYS A 120 0.59 32.02 -0.72
CA CYS A 120 1.27 30.79 -1.13
C CYS A 120 1.28 29.77 0.01
N LEU A 121 1.64 30.16 1.23
CA LEU A 121 1.64 29.30 2.42
C LEU A 121 0.23 28.85 2.81
N TRP A 122 -0.72 29.76 2.81
CA TRP A 122 -2.13 29.49 3.07
C TRP A 122 -2.69 28.52 2.04
N ASN A 123 -2.40 28.74 0.75
CA ASN A 123 -2.81 27.81 -0.30
C ASN A 123 -2.09 26.46 -0.18
N GLN A 124 -0.82 26.42 0.22
CA GLN A 124 -0.08 25.19 0.46
C GLN A 124 -0.64 24.40 1.65
N VAL A 125 -0.92 25.07 2.78
CA VAL A 125 -1.54 24.47 3.97
C VAL A 125 -2.99 24.06 3.68
N LYS A 126 -3.73 24.87 2.91
CA LYS A 126 -5.09 24.57 2.46
C LYS A 126 -5.11 23.43 1.45
N GLN A 127 -4.10 23.27 0.60
CA GLN A 127 -3.95 22.16 -0.34
C GLN A 127 -3.49 20.88 0.37
N SER A 128 -2.58 20.96 1.33
CA SER A 128 -2.17 19.82 2.17
C SER A 128 -3.26 19.39 3.16
N SER A 129 -4.30 20.22 3.36
CA SER A 129 -5.51 19.90 4.13
C SER A 129 -6.77 19.80 3.28
N ALA A 130 -6.67 19.97 1.95
CA ALA A 130 -7.83 19.96 1.07
C ALA A 130 -8.35 18.53 0.94
N GLN A 131 -9.44 18.26 1.65
CA GLN A 131 -10.27 17.12 1.37
C GLN A 131 -10.78 17.22 -0.07
N ALA A 132 -10.53 16.19 -0.86
CA ALA A 132 -10.98 16.12 -2.25
C ALA A 132 -12.50 16.29 -2.33
N SER A 133 -12.95 17.15 -3.24
CA SER A 133 -14.36 17.35 -3.55
C SER A 133 -15.01 16.05 -4.06
N HIS A 134 -16.34 15.98 -4.04
CA HIS A 134 -17.05 14.84 -4.61
C HIS A 134 -16.76 14.63 -6.10
N ALA A 135 -16.49 15.70 -6.85
CA ALA A 135 -16.14 15.61 -8.26
C ALA A 135 -14.75 14.95 -8.45
N GLU A 136 -13.76 15.38 -7.68
CA GLU A 136 -12.39 14.82 -7.71
C GLU A 136 -12.38 13.35 -7.28
N LYS A 137 -13.14 13.00 -6.23
CA LYS A 137 -13.29 11.60 -5.79
C LYS A 137 -13.87 10.70 -6.89
N ARG A 138 -14.93 11.16 -7.58
CA ARG A 138 -15.51 10.42 -8.70
C ARG A 138 -14.54 10.30 -9.87
N HIS A 139 -13.81 11.38 -10.17
CA HIS A 139 -12.82 11.39 -11.22
C HIS A 139 -11.69 10.39 -10.92
N LEU A 140 -11.15 10.39 -9.69
CA LEU A 140 -10.17 9.42 -9.23
C LEU A 140 -10.67 7.98 -9.41
N VAL A 141 -11.85 7.65 -8.87
CA VAL A 141 -12.42 6.29 -8.98
C VAL A 141 -12.59 5.85 -10.43
N GLN A 142 -12.98 6.77 -11.31
CA GLN A 142 -13.09 6.50 -12.75
C GLN A 142 -11.72 6.24 -13.39
N GLN A 143 -10.72 7.09 -13.11
CA GLN A 143 -9.37 6.95 -13.67
C GLN A 143 -8.67 5.68 -13.20
N LEU A 144 -8.88 5.27 -11.94
CA LEU A 144 -8.32 4.03 -11.40
C LEU A 144 -9.08 2.77 -11.87
N GLY A 145 -10.23 2.91 -12.54
CA GLY A 145 -11.03 1.77 -13.01
C GLY A 145 -11.80 1.02 -11.92
N ILE A 146 -11.97 1.60 -10.72
CA ILE A 146 -12.56 0.95 -9.54
C ILE A 146 -14.11 0.89 -9.59
N ARG A 147 -14.73 1.44 -10.64
CA ARG A 147 -16.19 1.38 -10.82
C ARG A 147 -16.65 0.17 -11.63
N GLN A 148 -15.74 -0.46 -12.38
CA GLN A 148 -16.06 -1.60 -13.22
C GLN A 148 -16.41 -2.79 -12.32
N LYS A 149 -17.38 -3.61 -12.71
CA LYS A 149 -17.57 -4.94 -12.14
C LYS A 149 -17.33 -5.94 -13.25
N ILE A 150 -16.56 -6.98 -12.96
CA ILE A 150 -16.38 -8.10 -13.87
C ILE A 150 -17.48 -9.11 -13.55
N GLY A 151 -18.25 -9.49 -14.58
CA GLY A 151 -19.28 -10.51 -14.45
C GLY A 151 -18.70 -11.91 -14.22
N SER A 152 -19.54 -12.93 -14.38
CA SER A 152 -19.06 -14.32 -14.37
C SER A 152 -18.27 -14.62 -15.64
N ILE A 153 -17.02 -15.03 -15.46
CA ILE A 153 -16.21 -15.63 -16.51
C ILE A 153 -16.65 -17.08 -16.75
N LEU A 154 -17.05 -17.80 -15.71
CA LEU A 154 -17.51 -19.19 -15.86
C LEU A 154 -18.76 -19.29 -16.76
N ASP A 155 -19.70 -18.36 -16.67
CA ASP A 155 -20.87 -18.31 -17.55
C ASP A 155 -20.45 -18.16 -19.03
N ASN A 156 -19.46 -17.31 -19.30
CA ASN A 156 -18.93 -17.11 -20.65
C ASN A 156 -18.20 -18.36 -21.17
N ILE A 157 -17.42 -19.03 -20.31
CA ILE A 157 -16.71 -20.24 -20.69
C ILE A 157 -17.68 -21.39 -20.97
N ASN A 158 -18.66 -21.61 -20.07
CA ASN A 158 -19.59 -22.71 -20.16
C ASN A 158 -20.63 -22.55 -21.28
N SER A 159 -20.84 -21.32 -21.77
CA SER A 159 -21.72 -21.03 -22.91
C SER A 159 -21.04 -21.18 -24.27
N ALA A 160 -19.71 -21.26 -24.32
CA ALA A 160 -18.96 -21.37 -25.56
C ALA A 160 -19.01 -22.78 -26.14
N ALA A 161 -19.01 -22.93 -27.47
CA ALA A 161 -19.04 -24.24 -28.11
C ALA A 161 -17.69 -24.99 -28.01
N SER A 162 -16.60 -24.27 -27.70
CA SER A 162 -15.26 -24.83 -27.52
C SER A 162 -14.42 -23.98 -26.56
N PHE A 163 -13.34 -24.56 -26.02
CA PHE A 163 -12.41 -23.83 -25.17
C PHE A 163 -11.71 -22.68 -25.91
N GLN A 164 -11.45 -22.83 -27.21
CA GLN A 164 -10.83 -21.78 -28.03
C GLN A 164 -11.76 -20.57 -28.21
N GLU A 165 -13.05 -20.83 -28.39
CA GLU A 165 -14.08 -19.78 -28.42
C GLU A 165 -14.25 -19.11 -27.06
N ALA A 166 -14.26 -19.90 -25.97
CA ALA A 166 -14.25 -19.36 -24.60
C ALA A 166 -13.04 -18.45 -24.38
N ALA A 167 -11.83 -18.90 -24.76
CA ALA A 167 -10.61 -18.15 -24.58
C ALA A 167 -10.60 -16.83 -25.35
N ARG A 168 -11.09 -16.83 -26.60
CA ARG A 168 -11.26 -15.59 -27.38
C ARG A 168 -12.27 -14.66 -26.72
N THR A 169 -13.42 -15.17 -26.30
CA THR A 169 -14.48 -14.37 -25.66
C THR A 169 -13.96 -13.74 -24.36
N VAL A 170 -13.25 -14.50 -23.54
CA VAL A 170 -12.69 -14.02 -22.27
C VAL A 170 -11.59 -12.97 -22.51
N LEU A 171 -10.75 -13.16 -23.52
CA LEU A 171 -9.73 -12.18 -23.90
C LEU A 171 -10.37 -10.88 -24.42
N ASP A 172 -11.34 -10.98 -25.34
CA ASP A 172 -11.97 -9.81 -25.98
C ASP A 172 -12.82 -9.00 -24.99
N GLN A 173 -13.54 -9.68 -24.09
CA GLN A 173 -14.44 -8.99 -23.14
C GLN A 173 -13.73 -8.48 -21.88
N PHE A 174 -12.77 -9.25 -21.36
CA PHE A 174 -12.17 -8.99 -20.05
C PHE A 174 -10.67 -8.69 -20.11
N GLY A 175 -10.01 -8.92 -21.25
CA GLY A 175 -8.56 -8.75 -21.38
C GLY A 175 -7.75 -9.84 -20.70
N PHE A 176 -8.33 -11.03 -20.46
CA PHE A 176 -7.65 -12.14 -19.81
C PHE A 176 -7.28 -13.26 -20.80
N HIS A 177 -6.05 -13.73 -20.72
CA HIS A 177 -5.69 -15.01 -21.33
C HIS A 177 -6.33 -16.15 -20.54
N LEU A 178 -7.20 -16.92 -21.18
CA LEU A 178 -7.79 -18.12 -20.57
C LEU A 178 -6.88 -19.33 -20.80
N ILE A 179 -6.43 -19.96 -19.72
CA ILE A 179 -5.45 -21.05 -19.76
C ILE A 179 -6.05 -22.31 -19.12
N LEU A 180 -6.12 -23.39 -19.88
CA LEU A 180 -6.54 -24.70 -19.35
C LEU A 180 -5.33 -25.41 -18.73
N ARG A 181 -5.36 -25.62 -17.42
CA ARG A 181 -4.28 -26.28 -16.69
C ARG A 181 -4.86 -27.06 -15.51
N GLN A 182 -4.71 -28.38 -15.55
CA GLN A 182 -5.17 -29.23 -14.46
C GLN A 182 -4.24 -29.08 -13.26
N ARG A 183 -4.85 -28.92 -12.08
CA ARG A 183 -4.13 -28.94 -10.81
C ARG A 183 -3.69 -30.36 -10.51
N LEU A 184 -2.40 -30.55 -10.26
CA LEU A 184 -1.89 -31.86 -9.86
C LEU A 184 -2.34 -32.18 -8.44
N HIS A 185 -2.77 -33.42 -8.20
CA HIS A 185 -3.04 -33.88 -6.84
C HIS A 185 -1.74 -34.34 -6.17
N SER A 186 -1.68 -34.27 -4.85
CA SER A 186 -0.55 -34.88 -4.11
C SER A 186 -0.59 -36.39 -4.29
N SER A 187 0.57 -37.05 -4.39
CA SER A 187 0.65 -38.51 -4.42
C SER A 187 -0.03 -39.18 -3.22
N ARG A 188 -0.19 -38.46 -2.11
CA ARG A 188 -0.94 -38.91 -0.93
C ARG A 188 -2.45 -39.01 -1.17
N GLN A 189 -2.98 -38.28 -2.14
CA GLN A 189 -4.41 -38.23 -2.51
C GLN A 189 -4.76 -39.21 -3.63
N LYS A 190 -3.84 -40.10 -4.02
CA LYS A 190 -4.05 -41.08 -5.10
C LYS A 190 -5.26 -41.99 -4.87
N GLN A 191 -5.61 -42.25 -3.62
CA GLN A 191 -6.81 -43.04 -3.27
C GLN A 191 -8.11 -42.26 -3.47
N ASP A 192 -8.09 -40.95 -3.25
CA ASP A 192 -9.27 -40.08 -3.38
C ASP A 192 -9.58 -39.74 -4.84
N PHE A 193 -8.55 -39.75 -5.69
CA PHE A 193 -8.65 -39.45 -7.12
C PHE A 193 -8.08 -40.60 -7.96
N PRO A 194 -8.68 -41.80 -7.92
CA PRO A 194 -8.19 -42.94 -8.68
C PRO A 194 -8.36 -42.66 -10.18
N GLY A 195 -7.29 -42.84 -10.96
CA GLY A 195 -7.30 -42.65 -12.41
C GLY A 195 -6.64 -41.36 -12.90
N GLU A 196 -6.24 -40.46 -11.99
CA GLU A 196 -5.37 -39.34 -12.37
C GLU A 196 -4.01 -39.87 -12.83
N GLU A 197 -3.55 -39.40 -14.00
CA GLU A 197 -2.28 -39.87 -14.58
C GLU A 197 -1.06 -39.26 -13.88
N LYS A 198 -1.24 -38.08 -13.27
CA LYS A 198 -0.14 -37.26 -12.74
C LYS A 198 -0.44 -36.82 -11.32
N TYR A 199 0.54 -37.01 -10.46
CA TYR A 199 0.56 -36.51 -9.10
C TYR A 199 1.86 -35.74 -8.88
N HIS A 200 1.90 -34.93 -7.82
CA HIS A 200 3.12 -34.28 -7.36
C HIS A 200 3.58 -34.82 -6.01
N ASP A 201 4.90 -34.78 -5.80
CA ASP A 201 5.55 -35.13 -4.53
C ASP A 201 6.07 -33.90 -3.78
N PHE A 202 5.61 -32.69 -4.14
CA PHE A 202 5.99 -31.48 -3.43
C PHE A 202 5.67 -31.54 -1.93
N HIS A 203 6.57 -30.97 -1.13
CA HIS A 203 6.48 -30.93 0.33
C HIS A 203 6.41 -29.49 0.83
N LYS A 204 5.88 -29.29 2.05
CA LYS A 204 5.93 -28.00 2.76
C LYS A 204 7.34 -27.76 3.33
N GLY A 205 7.71 -26.50 3.47
CA GLY A 205 8.95 -26.05 4.09
C GLY A 205 10.16 -25.94 3.15
N TYR A 206 9.98 -26.24 1.86
CA TYR A 206 11.06 -26.20 0.87
C TYR A 206 11.22 -24.81 0.30
N LEU A 207 12.47 -24.38 0.13
CA LEU A 207 12.78 -23.12 -0.53
C LEU A 207 12.45 -23.24 -2.04
N LEU A 208 11.82 -22.20 -2.58
CA LEU A 208 11.46 -22.13 -3.99
C LEU A 208 12.51 -21.31 -4.74
N VAL A 209 13.09 -21.85 -5.80
CA VAL A 209 14.16 -21.18 -6.57
C VAL A 209 13.88 -21.20 -8.06
N GLU A 210 14.24 -20.13 -8.77
CA GLU A 210 14.14 -20.07 -10.24
C GLU A 210 15.47 -20.44 -10.91
N GLU A 211 16.56 -20.46 -10.17
CA GLU A 211 17.91 -20.78 -10.65
C GLU A 211 18.70 -21.38 -9.48
N ILE A 212 19.64 -22.28 -9.76
CA ILE A 212 20.46 -22.94 -8.72
C ILE A 212 21.83 -22.29 -8.70
N PHE A 213 22.30 -21.92 -7.52
CA PHE A 213 23.63 -21.41 -7.26
C PHE A 213 24.42 -22.37 -6.34
N GLU A 214 25.71 -22.10 -6.17
CA GLU A 214 26.61 -22.90 -5.34
C GLU A 214 26.15 -22.98 -3.86
N ASP A 215 25.51 -21.93 -3.36
CA ASP A 215 24.97 -21.84 -2.00
C ASP A 215 23.49 -22.25 -1.88
N THR A 216 22.86 -22.66 -2.98
CA THR A 216 21.47 -23.13 -2.96
C THR A 216 21.38 -24.46 -2.21
N PRO A 217 20.52 -24.60 -1.19
CA PRO A 217 20.37 -25.86 -0.45
C PRO A 217 19.98 -27.02 -1.37
N ALA A 218 20.32 -28.26 -0.97
CA ALA A 218 19.92 -29.44 -1.74
C ALA A 218 18.40 -29.65 -1.78
N GLU A 219 17.70 -29.29 -0.69
CA GLU A 219 16.25 -29.43 -0.57
C GLU A 219 15.53 -28.16 -1.06
N VAL A 220 15.40 -28.05 -2.38
CA VAL A 220 14.73 -26.93 -3.06
C VAL A 220 13.70 -27.42 -4.06
N ILE A 221 12.72 -26.58 -4.38
CA ILE A 221 11.79 -26.78 -5.48
C ILE A 221 12.17 -25.80 -6.58
N ARG A 222 12.70 -26.33 -7.68
CA ARG A 222 13.08 -25.55 -8.85
C ARG A 222 11.83 -25.21 -9.66
N CYS A 223 11.50 -23.92 -9.73
CA CYS A 223 10.29 -23.39 -10.36
C CYS A 223 10.63 -22.86 -11.76
N THR A 224 11.01 -23.74 -12.69
CA THR A 224 11.42 -23.34 -14.06
C THR A 224 10.63 -24.05 -15.15
N PRO A 225 10.62 -23.53 -16.39
CA PRO A 225 9.96 -24.18 -17.52
C PRO A 225 10.44 -25.61 -17.79
N GLU A 226 11.71 -25.92 -17.54
CA GLU A 226 12.27 -27.28 -17.69
C GLU A 226 11.63 -28.28 -16.71
N GLU A 227 11.24 -27.81 -15.52
CA GLU A 227 10.50 -28.58 -14.52
C GLU A 227 8.98 -28.59 -14.82
N GLY A 228 8.56 -28.04 -15.95
CA GLY A 228 7.18 -27.94 -16.41
C GLY A 228 6.40 -26.75 -15.85
N TYR A 229 7.07 -25.77 -15.24
CA TYR A 229 6.40 -24.54 -14.80
C TYR A 229 6.03 -23.64 -15.97
N MET A 230 4.92 -22.94 -15.84
CA MET A 230 4.53 -21.87 -16.76
C MET A 230 4.70 -20.52 -16.06
N ASP A 231 5.43 -19.62 -16.73
CA ASP A 231 5.56 -18.24 -16.29
C ASP A 231 4.37 -17.41 -16.80
N ILE A 232 3.73 -16.66 -15.91
CA ILE A 232 2.84 -15.55 -16.27
C ILE A 232 3.67 -14.26 -16.19
N ASN A 233 3.85 -13.59 -17.33
CA ASN A 233 4.72 -12.41 -17.40
C ASN A 233 4.07 -11.19 -16.72
N PRO A 234 4.87 -10.19 -16.30
CA PRO A 234 4.35 -9.01 -15.59
C PRO A 234 3.31 -8.17 -16.33
N SER A 235 3.22 -8.32 -17.65
CA SER A 235 2.28 -7.61 -18.52
C SER A 235 1.04 -8.43 -18.90
N GLU A 236 0.97 -9.69 -18.50
CA GLU A 236 -0.03 -10.65 -18.98
C GLU A 236 -1.05 -10.94 -17.87
N SER A 237 -2.29 -10.52 -18.10
CA SER A 237 -3.40 -10.93 -17.23
C SER A 237 -3.94 -12.28 -17.70
N ALA A 238 -4.17 -13.21 -16.77
CA ALA A 238 -4.57 -14.57 -17.08
C ALA A 238 -5.58 -15.13 -16.08
N VAL A 239 -6.47 -15.98 -16.57
CA VAL A 239 -7.37 -16.81 -15.76
C VAL A 239 -7.02 -18.25 -16.04
N ILE A 240 -6.55 -18.96 -15.02
CA ILE A 240 -6.25 -20.39 -15.10
C ILE A 240 -7.48 -21.16 -14.66
N VAL A 241 -7.90 -22.08 -15.51
CA VAL A 241 -9.03 -22.97 -15.25
C VAL A 241 -8.60 -24.43 -15.37
N SER A 242 -9.31 -25.30 -14.66
CA SER A 242 -9.20 -26.76 -14.77
C SER A 242 -10.58 -27.36 -15.01
N GLY A 243 -10.67 -28.68 -15.23
CA GLY A 243 -11.90 -29.36 -15.61
C GLY A 243 -12.06 -29.55 -17.12
N ASN A 244 -13.31 -29.61 -17.59
CA ASN A 244 -13.68 -29.91 -18.98
C ASN A 244 -14.77 -28.95 -19.50
N LEU A 245 -15.17 -29.10 -20.77
CA LEU A 245 -16.08 -28.20 -21.49
C LEU A 245 -17.40 -27.90 -20.74
N HIS A 246 -17.82 -28.78 -19.83
CA HIS A 246 -19.10 -28.66 -19.13
C HIS A 246 -18.96 -28.33 -17.63
N ALA A 247 -17.73 -28.28 -17.11
CA ALA A 247 -17.48 -28.17 -15.68
C ALA A 247 -16.11 -27.53 -15.41
N TYR A 248 -15.87 -26.35 -15.98
CA TYR A 248 -14.66 -25.60 -15.66
C TYR A 248 -14.73 -25.02 -14.24
N ARG A 249 -13.57 -24.97 -13.58
CA ARG A 249 -13.38 -24.28 -12.31
C ARG A 249 -12.20 -23.32 -12.44
N ILE A 250 -12.34 -22.12 -11.89
CA ILE A 250 -11.24 -21.17 -11.79
C ILE A 250 -10.27 -21.67 -10.72
N GLU A 251 -8.98 -21.69 -11.06
CA GLU A 251 -7.89 -22.16 -10.20
C GLU A 251 -7.01 -21.03 -9.69
N LEU A 252 -6.71 -20.04 -10.54
CA LEU A 252 -5.88 -18.87 -10.25
C LEU A 252 -6.30 -17.72 -11.18
N VAL A 253 -6.36 -16.50 -10.67
CA VAL A 253 -6.53 -15.28 -11.47
C VAL A 253 -5.36 -14.36 -11.24
N VAL A 254 -4.76 -13.87 -12.32
CA VAL A 254 -3.69 -12.88 -12.34
C VAL A 254 -4.17 -11.69 -13.16
N VAL A 255 -4.12 -10.50 -12.57
CA VAL A 255 -4.42 -9.25 -13.26
C VAL A 255 -3.23 -8.32 -13.13
N CYS A 256 -2.67 -7.93 -14.26
CA CYS A 256 -1.53 -7.04 -14.34
C CYS A 256 -1.97 -5.61 -14.62
N ASN A 257 -1.10 -4.64 -14.32
CA ASN A 257 -1.31 -3.21 -14.59
C ASN A 257 -2.60 -2.67 -13.94
N VAL A 258 -2.88 -3.06 -12.69
CA VAL A 258 -4.01 -2.52 -11.90
C VAL A 258 -3.55 -1.62 -10.76
N PRO A 259 -4.15 -0.42 -10.59
CA PRO A 259 -5.25 0.16 -11.37
C PRO A 259 -4.83 0.60 -12.78
N LYS A 260 -5.83 0.94 -13.61
CA LYS A 260 -5.60 1.48 -14.96
C LYS A 260 -4.59 2.63 -14.92
N ASN A 261 -3.69 2.66 -15.90
CA ASN A 261 -2.65 3.68 -15.98
C ASN A 261 -3.28 5.07 -16.15
N SER A 262 -2.92 6.00 -15.26
CA SER A 262 -3.42 7.37 -15.20
C SER A 262 -2.39 8.28 -14.51
N ASN A 263 -2.66 9.57 -14.47
CA ASN A 263 -1.86 10.53 -13.68
C ASN A 263 -1.92 10.29 -12.16
N TYR A 264 -2.84 9.46 -11.67
CA TYR A 264 -2.93 9.06 -10.26
C TYR A 264 -2.13 7.80 -9.92
N THR A 265 -1.79 6.99 -10.92
CA THR A 265 -1.29 5.63 -10.69
C THR A 265 0.09 5.61 -10.03
N ALA A 266 1.05 6.39 -10.54
CA ALA A 266 2.39 6.45 -9.94
C ALA A 266 2.37 7.04 -8.51
N PRO A 267 1.76 8.22 -8.26
CA PRO A 267 1.69 8.74 -6.89
C PRO A 267 0.90 7.86 -5.92
N LEU A 268 -0.08 7.09 -6.41
CA LEU A 268 -0.79 6.11 -5.60
C LEU A 268 0.14 4.98 -5.16
N PHE A 269 0.94 4.41 -6.08
CA PHE A 269 1.88 3.33 -5.73
C PHE A 269 3.01 3.81 -4.82
N GLU A 270 3.46 5.05 -4.96
CA GLU A 270 4.39 5.68 -4.02
C GLU A 270 3.80 5.72 -2.61
N TRP A 271 2.57 6.23 -2.47
CA TRP A 271 1.88 6.23 -1.17
C TRP A 271 1.67 4.82 -0.62
N LEU A 272 1.15 3.88 -1.42
CA LEU A 272 0.92 2.49 -0.98
C LEU A 272 2.21 1.79 -0.54
N THR A 273 3.31 2.02 -1.27
CA THR A 273 4.63 1.49 -0.91
C THR A 273 5.09 2.05 0.42
N GLU A 274 4.94 3.36 0.64
CA GLU A 274 5.28 4.00 1.90
C GLU A 274 4.43 3.48 3.06
N VAL A 275 3.12 3.30 2.87
CA VAL A 275 2.23 2.71 3.89
C VAL A 275 2.69 1.31 4.29
N VAL A 276 2.98 0.44 3.32
CA VAL A 276 3.48 -0.92 3.59
C VAL A 276 4.84 -0.86 4.27
N HIS A 277 5.74 0.00 3.81
CA HIS A 277 7.08 0.16 4.39
C HIS A 277 7.00 0.61 5.85
N THR A 278 6.27 1.69 6.12
CA THR A 278 6.07 2.26 7.45
C THR A 278 5.41 1.25 8.40
N ALA A 279 4.39 0.52 7.95
CA ALA A 279 3.78 -0.56 8.73
C ALA A 279 4.81 -1.65 9.07
N CYS A 280 5.51 -2.19 8.07
CA CYS A 280 6.53 -3.23 8.25
C CYS A 280 7.70 -2.81 9.16
N TYR A 281 8.08 -1.55 9.11
CA TYR A 281 9.18 -0.98 9.88
C TYR A 281 8.83 -0.76 11.36
N ASN A 282 7.60 -0.33 11.64
CA ASN A 282 7.14 0.02 12.99
C ASN A 282 6.48 -1.14 13.75
N TRP A 283 6.12 -2.23 13.05
CA TRP A 283 5.36 -3.33 13.62
C TRP A 283 6.25 -4.55 13.91
N ARG A 284 5.74 -5.51 14.67
CA ARG A 284 6.50 -6.72 15.04
C ARG A 284 6.68 -7.65 13.84
N ASN A 285 7.94 -7.98 13.53
CA ASN A 285 8.29 -8.91 12.46
C ASN A 285 8.10 -10.38 12.88
N PRO A 286 7.47 -11.26 12.07
CA PRO A 286 7.59 -12.70 12.23
C PRO A 286 9.01 -13.22 11.95
N THR A 287 9.27 -14.47 12.29
CA THR A 287 10.58 -15.15 12.17
C THR A 287 10.95 -15.58 10.73
N HIS A 288 10.28 -15.03 9.71
CA HIS A 288 10.53 -15.37 8.30
C HIS A 288 11.40 -14.30 7.64
N PRO A 289 12.13 -14.63 6.56
CA PRO A 289 12.87 -13.62 5.81
C PRO A 289 11.92 -12.54 5.25
N GLY A 290 12.28 -11.28 5.48
CA GLY A 290 11.44 -10.12 5.14
C GLY A 290 10.68 -9.57 6.34
N GLN A 291 9.64 -8.80 6.07
CA GLN A 291 8.74 -8.25 7.07
C GLN A 291 7.29 -8.52 6.68
N MET A 292 6.46 -8.85 7.67
CA MET A 292 5.03 -9.06 7.50
C MET A 292 4.27 -8.57 8.71
N VAL A 293 3.14 -7.93 8.45
CA VAL A 293 2.35 -7.21 9.43
C VAL A 293 0.88 -7.54 9.19
N GLN A 294 0.17 -7.95 10.23
CA GLN A 294 -1.27 -8.26 10.17
C GLN A 294 -2.09 -7.07 10.62
N ILE A 295 -3.15 -6.72 9.88
CA ILE A 295 -4.18 -5.74 10.22
C ILE A 295 -5.56 -6.44 10.27
N GLY A 296 -6.45 -5.92 11.11
CA GLY A 296 -7.79 -6.50 11.28
C GLY A 296 -7.84 -7.51 12.42
N LEU A 297 -8.76 -8.47 12.34
CA LEU A 297 -8.91 -9.54 13.30
C LEU A 297 -7.70 -10.48 13.29
N ASN A 298 -7.30 -10.90 14.49
CA ASN A 298 -6.33 -11.97 14.69
C ASN A 298 -6.63 -12.75 15.98
N MET A 299 -5.92 -13.87 16.17
CA MET A 299 -6.02 -14.72 17.38
C MET A 299 -5.09 -14.27 18.52
N GLY A 300 -4.66 -13.01 18.54
CA GLY A 300 -3.74 -12.50 19.54
C GLY A 300 -2.44 -13.30 19.68
N ALA A 301 -1.87 -13.30 20.90
CA ALA A 301 -0.68 -14.07 21.20
C ALA A 301 -1.00 -15.58 21.24
N ARG A 302 -0.07 -16.42 20.75
CA ARG A 302 -0.25 -17.89 20.64
C ARG A 302 -0.65 -18.59 21.95
N HIS A 303 -0.26 -18.02 23.10
CA HIS A 303 -0.56 -18.56 24.42
C HIS A 303 -1.94 -18.14 24.96
N ALA A 304 -2.46 -16.98 24.53
CA ALA A 304 -3.75 -16.47 24.99
C ALA A 304 -4.90 -16.86 24.04
N ARG A 305 -4.64 -16.84 22.73
CA ARG A 305 -5.62 -17.19 21.66
C ARG A 305 -6.93 -16.42 21.74
N VAL A 306 -6.88 -15.16 22.16
CA VAL A 306 -8.04 -14.28 22.27
C VAL A 306 -8.28 -13.62 20.92
N LEU A 307 -9.49 -13.76 20.39
CA LEU A 307 -9.90 -13.04 19.19
C LEU A 307 -9.97 -11.54 19.49
N GLY A 308 -9.29 -10.73 18.68
CA GLY A 308 -9.31 -9.29 18.81
C GLY A 308 -8.69 -8.59 17.61
N TRP A 309 -8.72 -7.26 17.64
CA TRP A 309 -8.05 -6.44 16.64
C TRP A 309 -6.53 -6.48 16.83
N ALA A 310 -5.80 -6.70 15.74
CA ALA A 310 -4.36 -6.84 15.74
C ALA A 310 -3.68 -5.61 16.39
N LYS A 311 -2.91 -5.85 17.44
CA LYS A 311 -1.97 -4.90 18.06
C LYS A 311 -0.58 -5.30 17.60
N SER A 312 0.08 -4.49 16.76
CA SER A 312 1.45 -4.88 16.36
C SER A 312 2.49 -3.78 16.33
N PHE A 313 2.21 -2.54 16.74
CA PHE A 313 3.26 -1.54 16.95
C PHE A 313 4.29 -2.06 17.96
N SER A 314 5.53 -2.21 17.52
CA SER A 314 6.67 -2.62 18.36
C SER A 314 7.47 -1.42 18.87
N ARG A 315 7.29 -0.26 18.22
CA ARG A 315 7.97 1.00 18.54
C ARG A 315 7.11 1.93 19.39
N ASN A 316 7.79 2.80 20.12
CA ASN A 316 7.18 3.87 20.90
C ASN A 316 6.72 5.00 19.98
N LEU A 317 5.51 4.86 19.45
CA LEU A 317 4.82 5.89 18.67
C LEU A 317 3.83 6.65 19.56
N THR A 318 3.58 7.92 19.24
CA THR A 318 2.48 8.69 19.87
C THR A 318 1.13 8.11 19.44
N GLU A 319 0.07 8.37 20.21
CA GLU A 319 -1.27 7.91 19.87
C GLU A 319 -1.74 8.45 18.50
N ASN A 320 -1.38 9.70 18.18
CA ASN A 320 -1.67 10.28 16.86
C ASN A 320 -0.94 9.55 15.72
N GLN A 321 0.32 9.17 15.94
CA GLN A 321 1.08 8.40 14.94
C GLN A 321 0.50 7.00 14.73
N LYS A 322 0.11 6.31 15.82
CA LYS A 322 -0.54 5.00 15.74
C LYS A 322 -1.87 5.09 15.00
N PHE A 323 -2.69 6.09 15.36
CA PHE A 323 -3.96 6.34 14.71
C PHE A 323 -3.79 6.61 13.22
N GLN A 324 -2.85 7.48 12.83
CA GLN A 324 -2.62 7.80 11.43
C GLN A 324 -2.12 6.58 10.62
N GLN A 325 -1.20 5.78 11.18
CA GLN A 325 -0.75 4.54 10.52
C GLN A 325 -1.89 3.53 10.35
N ASP A 326 -2.78 3.41 11.34
CA ASP A 326 -3.98 2.59 11.23
C ASP A 326 -4.93 3.13 10.15
N VAL A 327 -5.12 4.45 10.03
CA VAL A 327 -5.94 5.09 8.99
C VAL A 327 -5.40 4.76 7.61
N ASP A 328 -4.10 4.96 7.40
CA ASP A 328 -3.46 4.75 6.11
C ASP A 328 -3.47 3.27 5.71
N LEU A 329 -3.16 2.37 6.65
CA LEU A 329 -3.16 0.93 6.38
C LEU A 329 -4.58 0.41 6.13
N LEU A 330 -5.57 0.85 6.91
CA LEU A 330 -6.99 0.52 6.68
C LEU A 330 -7.48 1.05 5.33
N GLY A 331 -7.07 2.26 4.97
CA GLY A 331 -7.30 2.88 3.67
C GLY A 331 -6.74 2.05 2.52
N SER A 332 -5.48 1.62 2.65
CA SER A 332 -4.81 0.81 1.64
C SER A 332 -5.48 -0.57 1.45
N MET A 333 -5.90 -1.23 2.54
CA MET A 333 -6.62 -2.51 2.49
C MET A 333 -8.00 -2.36 1.88
N SER A 334 -8.72 -1.29 2.24
CA SER A 334 -10.04 -1.02 1.69
C SER A 334 -9.98 -0.67 0.20
N LEU A 335 -8.93 0.05 -0.22
CA LEU A 335 -8.63 0.27 -1.63
C LEU A 335 -8.29 -1.04 -2.36
N LEU A 336 -7.49 -1.93 -1.76
CA LEU A 336 -7.24 -3.27 -2.29
C LEU A 336 -8.57 -4.02 -2.51
N TRP A 337 -9.47 -4.04 -1.52
CA TRP A 337 -10.75 -4.71 -1.67
C TRP A 337 -11.62 -4.08 -2.78
N ALA A 338 -11.62 -2.77 -2.91
CA ALA A 338 -12.30 -2.08 -4.01
C ALA A 338 -11.72 -2.47 -5.38
N THR A 339 -10.39 -2.54 -5.48
CA THR A 339 -9.68 -3.00 -6.69
C THR A 339 -10.01 -4.46 -7.01
N VAL A 340 -10.02 -5.35 -6.00
CA VAL A 340 -10.41 -6.77 -6.14
C VAL A 340 -11.82 -6.89 -6.70
N LYS A 341 -12.81 -6.21 -6.11
CA LYS A 341 -14.20 -6.24 -6.62
C LYS A 341 -14.34 -5.71 -8.04
N SER A 342 -13.37 -4.92 -8.50
CA SER A 342 -13.43 -4.28 -9.81
C SER A 342 -12.71 -5.05 -10.92
N HIS A 343 -11.72 -5.86 -10.55
CA HIS A 343 -10.81 -6.52 -11.50
C HIS A 343 -10.78 -8.04 -11.35
N ILE A 344 -11.34 -8.62 -10.30
CA ILE A 344 -11.49 -10.06 -10.14
C ILE A 344 -12.92 -10.47 -10.49
N PRO A 345 -13.13 -11.60 -11.22
CA PRO A 345 -14.46 -12.07 -11.61
C PRO A 345 -15.41 -12.29 -10.44
N GLN A 346 -16.71 -12.05 -10.68
CA GLN A 346 -17.75 -12.27 -9.67
C GLN A 346 -17.85 -13.73 -9.20
N ASP A 347 -17.40 -14.69 -10.02
CA ASP A 347 -17.27 -16.11 -9.65
C ASP A 347 -16.47 -16.33 -8.35
N ILE A 348 -15.54 -15.41 -8.08
CA ILE A 348 -14.67 -15.42 -6.91
C ILE A 348 -15.19 -14.44 -5.87
N THR A 349 -15.37 -13.18 -6.23
CA THR A 349 -15.66 -12.11 -5.27
C THR A 349 -17.07 -12.23 -4.67
N GLY A 350 -18.02 -12.85 -5.40
CA GLY A 350 -19.40 -13.05 -4.96
C GLY A 350 -19.47 -13.82 -3.65
N LYS A 351 -18.80 -14.98 -3.56
CA LYS A 351 -18.79 -15.82 -2.35
C LYS A 351 -18.15 -15.13 -1.14
N VAL A 352 -17.10 -14.34 -1.38
CA VAL A 352 -16.47 -13.54 -0.33
C VAL A 352 -17.44 -12.46 0.17
N GLN A 353 -18.10 -11.75 -0.76
CA GLN A 353 -19.08 -10.72 -0.42
C GLN A 353 -20.29 -11.31 0.32
N GLU A 354 -20.82 -12.46 -0.12
CA GLU A 354 -21.90 -13.18 0.58
C GLU A 354 -21.52 -13.51 2.02
N LYS A 355 -20.27 -13.91 2.28
CA LYS A 355 -19.78 -14.18 3.65
C LYS A 355 -19.74 -12.90 4.49
N LEU A 356 -19.28 -11.78 3.91
CA LEU A 356 -19.29 -10.48 4.58
C LEU A 356 -20.73 -10.02 4.90
N ASP A 357 -21.63 -10.14 3.93
CA ASP A 357 -23.03 -9.75 4.05
C ASP A 357 -23.79 -10.63 5.07
N ALA A 358 -23.31 -11.85 5.33
CA ALA A 358 -23.86 -12.77 6.33
C ALA A 358 -23.47 -12.43 7.78
N GLY A 359 -22.88 -11.26 8.05
CA GLY A 359 -22.56 -10.79 9.40
C GLY A 359 -21.09 -10.97 9.82
N PHE A 360 -20.19 -11.26 8.86
CA PHE A 360 -18.76 -11.21 9.14
C PHE A 360 -18.31 -9.74 9.18
N PRO A 361 -17.49 -9.33 10.17
CA PRO A 361 -17.27 -7.92 10.43
C PRO A 361 -16.43 -7.30 9.33
N SER A 362 -16.59 -6.01 9.13
CA SER A 362 -15.70 -5.23 8.26
C SER A 362 -14.36 -4.97 8.95
N MET A 363 -13.30 -4.70 8.17
CA MET A 363 -11.99 -4.43 8.74
C MET A 363 -12.03 -3.22 9.69
N ALA A 364 -11.46 -3.44 10.87
CA ALA A 364 -11.22 -2.43 11.88
C ALA A 364 -9.79 -2.56 12.41
N THR A 365 -9.38 -1.64 13.26
CA THR A 365 -8.14 -1.75 14.02
C THR A 365 -8.43 -1.54 15.50
N ARG A 366 -7.40 -1.62 16.33
CA ARG A 366 -7.54 -1.27 17.75
C ARG A 366 -7.96 0.19 17.94
N ASN A 367 -7.48 1.10 17.08
CA ASN A 367 -7.69 2.53 17.21
C ASN A 367 -8.83 3.05 16.33
N ILE A 368 -9.32 2.24 15.38
CA ILE A 368 -10.39 2.59 14.47
C ILE A 368 -11.48 1.52 14.57
N PRO A 369 -12.67 1.85 15.12
CA PRO A 369 -13.73 0.88 15.29
C PRO A 369 -14.25 0.38 13.94
N GLU A 370 -14.94 -0.75 13.96
CA GLU A 370 -15.65 -1.29 12.80
C GLU A 370 -16.61 -0.26 12.19
N GLY A 371 -16.80 -0.31 10.87
CA GLY A 371 -17.79 0.50 10.19
C GLY A 371 -17.54 0.65 8.70
N CYS A 372 -18.13 1.69 8.13
CA CYS A 372 -17.87 2.09 6.75
C CYS A 372 -16.86 3.25 6.68
N GLY A 373 -16.40 3.47 5.46
CA GLY A 373 -15.54 4.57 5.09
C GLY A 373 -14.07 4.35 5.37
N PHE A 374 -13.26 4.93 4.49
CA PHE A 374 -11.82 4.96 4.58
C PHE A 374 -11.26 6.15 3.79
N ASP A 375 -10.00 6.47 4.06
CA ASP A 375 -9.30 7.56 3.40
C ASP A 375 -8.04 7.05 2.72
N ILE A 376 -7.65 7.71 1.63
CA ILE A 376 -6.35 7.52 1.00
C ILE A 376 -5.73 8.88 0.71
N THR A 377 -4.39 8.94 0.66
CA THR A 377 -3.67 10.17 0.36
C THR A 377 -2.88 9.97 -0.93
N ILE A 378 -3.11 10.82 -1.93
CA ILE A 378 -2.39 10.77 -3.21
C ILE A 378 -1.80 12.15 -3.48
N SER A 379 -0.48 12.24 -3.63
CA SER A 379 0.22 13.53 -3.81
C SER A 379 -0.17 14.57 -2.76
N GLY A 380 -0.26 14.16 -1.49
CA GLY A 380 -0.65 15.02 -0.36
C GLY A 380 -2.14 15.40 -0.31
N HIS A 381 -2.96 14.97 -1.26
CA HIS A 381 -4.41 15.23 -1.26
C HIS A 381 -5.15 14.07 -0.62
N ARG A 382 -6.02 14.36 0.36
CA ARG A 382 -6.81 13.36 1.08
C ARG A 382 -8.14 13.09 0.35
N TYR A 383 -8.38 11.85 -0.02
CA TYR A 383 -9.61 11.36 -0.63
C TYR A 383 -10.39 10.54 0.39
N ALA A 384 -11.44 11.13 0.97
CA ALA A 384 -12.28 10.48 1.97
C ALA A 384 -13.54 9.86 1.37
N PHE A 385 -13.70 8.55 1.54
CA PHE A 385 -14.80 7.74 1.02
C PHE A 385 -15.74 7.29 2.14
N SER A 386 -16.41 8.21 2.81
CA SER A 386 -17.19 7.97 4.05
C SER A 386 -18.23 6.84 4.00
N GLU A 387 -18.78 6.52 2.82
CA GLU A 387 -19.84 5.50 2.66
C GLU A 387 -19.31 4.20 2.03
N ALA A 388 -18.03 4.13 1.66
CA ALA A 388 -17.48 2.95 1.01
C ALA A 388 -17.31 1.81 2.02
N ALA A 389 -17.64 0.58 1.59
CA ALA A 389 -17.37 -0.61 2.39
C ALA A 389 -15.86 -0.79 2.58
N ARG A 390 -15.45 -1.15 3.79
CA ARG A 390 -14.06 -1.52 4.11
C ARG A 390 -13.74 -2.92 3.61
N ALA A 391 -12.47 -3.29 3.73
CA ALA A 391 -11.96 -4.62 3.41
C ALA A 391 -12.56 -5.72 4.30
N PRO A 392 -12.45 -7.01 3.89
CA PRO A 392 -12.61 -8.16 4.77
C PRO A 392 -11.75 -8.03 6.04
N PRO A 393 -12.12 -8.66 7.16
CA PRO A 393 -11.56 -8.32 8.45
C PRO A 393 -10.14 -8.82 8.70
N GLU A 394 -9.50 -9.55 7.78
CA GLU A 394 -8.12 -10.02 7.96
C GLU A 394 -7.27 -9.65 6.74
N GLY A 395 -6.17 -8.93 6.98
CA GLY A 395 -5.23 -8.52 5.95
C GLY A 395 -3.78 -8.49 6.41
N TYR A 396 -2.87 -8.50 5.44
CA TYR A 396 -1.43 -8.50 5.66
C TYR A 396 -0.72 -7.49 4.76
N ALA A 397 0.16 -6.68 5.34
CA ALA A 397 1.15 -5.89 4.61
C ALA A 397 2.52 -6.57 4.71
N THR A 398 3.23 -6.71 3.60
CA THR A 398 4.52 -7.40 3.56
C THR A 398 5.56 -6.62 2.78
N ALA A 399 6.81 -6.65 3.26
CA ALA A 399 7.96 -6.02 2.61
C ALA A 399 9.12 -7.02 2.51
N GLY A 400 9.50 -7.39 1.29
CA GLY A 400 10.58 -8.34 1.03
C GLY A 400 10.34 -9.72 1.65
N TYR A 401 9.07 -10.07 1.86
CA TYR A 401 8.65 -11.32 2.46
C TYR A 401 8.92 -12.49 1.52
N GLN A 402 9.51 -13.55 2.07
CA GLN A 402 9.78 -14.81 1.39
C GLN A 402 9.19 -15.94 2.21
N ALA A 403 8.36 -16.75 1.54
CA ALA A 403 7.77 -17.94 2.13
C ALA A 403 8.24 -19.18 1.39
N HIS A 404 8.69 -20.18 2.15
CA HIS A 404 8.90 -21.53 1.64
C HIS A 404 7.55 -22.11 1.19
N SER A 405 7.55 -23.28 0.54
CA SER A 405 6.32 -23.98 0.20
C SER A 405 5.43 -24.20 1.44
N HIS A 406 4.18 -23.77 1.38
CA HIS A 406 3.24 -23.91 2.49
C HIS A 406 1.80 -23.91 1.97
N THR A 407 0.86 -24.10 2.90
CA THR A 407 -0.57 -23.96 2.68
C THR A 407 -1.12 -23.17 3.85
N ASP A 408 -2.10 -22.32 3.62
CA ASP A 408 -2.80 -21.61 4.69
C ASP A 408 -4.22 -22.16 4.80
N LEU A 409 -4.58 -22.56 6.01
CA LEU A 409 -5.93 -23.05 6.29
C LEU A 409 -6.90 -21.88 6.36
N CYS A 410 -7.88 -21.83 5.46
CA CYS A 410 -8.73 -20.66 5.26
C CYS A 410 -10.21 -21.02 5.23
N SER A 411 -11.04 -20.20 5.91
CA SER A 411 -12.49 -20.31 5.86
C SER A 411 -13.11 -19.95 4.51
N LEU A 412 -12.38 -19.20 3.69
CA LEU A 412 -12.75 -18.87 2.32
C LEU A 412 -11.77 -19.51 1.35
N LYS A 413 -12.32 -19.98 0.22
CA LYS A 413 -11.55 -20.62 -0.85
C LYS A 413 -10.49 -19.71 -1.47
N TRP A 414 -10.65 -18.39 -1.39
CA TRP A 414 -9.82 -17.43 -2.12
C TRP A 414 -9.12 -16.46 -1.17
N ALA A 415 -7.84 -16.22 -1.43
CA ALA A 415 -7.05 -15.13 -0.89
C ALA A 415 -6.65 -14.18 -2.03
N PHE A 416 -6.40 -12.93 -1.67
CA PHE A 416 -6.03 -11.89 -2.63
C PHE A 416 -4.68 -11.28 -2.25
N SER A 417 -3.87 -10.94 -3.25
CA SER A 417 -2.61 -10.22 -3.03
C SER A 417 -2.37 -9.19 -4.12
N TRP A 418 -1.86 -8.02 -3.76
CA TRP A 418 -1.56 -6.94 -4.69
C TRP A 418 -0.17 -6.40 -4.43
N THR A 419 0.69 -6.50 -5.45
CA THR A 419 2.04 -5.94 -5.40
C THR A 419 1.97 -4.44 -5.69
N VAL A 420 2.20 -3.63 -4.66
CA VAL A 420 2.08 -2.17 -4.71
C VAL A 420 3.43 -1.47 -4.88
N GLY A 421 4.53 -2.18 -4.65
CA GLY A 421 5.88 -1.69 -4.85
C GLY A 421 6.85 -2.83 -5.12
N ARG A 422 7.92 -2.56 -5.87
CA ARG A 422 9.00 -3.52 -6.13
C ARG A 422 10.32 -2.77 -6.32
N THR A 423 11.35 -3.13 -5.57
CA THR A 423 12.69 -2.53 -5.65
C THR A 423 13.78 -3.60 -5.74
N GLY A 424 15.02 -3.19 -6.11
CA GLY A 424 16.20 -4.08 -6.16
C GLY A 424 16.59 -4.63 -7.54
N GLN A 425 15.99 -4.11 -8.63
CA GLN A 425 16.16 -4.67 -9.98
C GLN A 425 17.31 -4.05 -10.81
N GLU A 426 17.78 -2.84 -10.48
CA GLU A 426 18.67 -2.06 -11.37
C GLU A 426 20.13 -1.93 -10.90
N SER A 427 20.45 -2.14 -9.62
CA SER A 427 21.78 -1.85 -9.06
C SER A 427 22.59 -3.07 -8.63
N SER A 428 22.02 -4.27 -8.66
CA SER A 428 22.75 -5.49 -8.28
C SER A 428 23.40 -6.13 -9.51
N PRO A 429 24.74 -6.33 -9.54
CA PRO A 429 25.39 -7.09 -10.60
C PRO A 429 24.97 -8.57 -10.63
N PHE A 430 24.22 -9.04 -9.62
CA PHE A 430 23.62 -10.36 -9.53
C PHE A 430 22.14 -10.39 -9.93
N ALA A 431 21.53 -9.24 -10.24
CA ALA A 431 20.17 -9.21 -10.75
C ALA A 431 20.20 -9.63 -12.23
N SER A 432 20.18 -10.94 -12.49
CA SER A 432 19.58 -11.40 -13.74
C SER A 432 18.15 -10.84 -13.70
N HIS A 433 17.85 -9.92 -14.63
CA HIS A 433 16.77 -8.92 -14.54
C HIS A 433 15.32 -9.49 -14.41
N LYS A 434 15.15 -10.79 -14.14
CA LYS A 434 13.89 -11.54 -14.26
C LYS A 434 13.53 -12.43 -13.06
N ASN A 435 14.43 -12.62 -12.08
CA ASN A 435 14.28 -13.73 -11.13
C ASN A 435 14.08 -13.25 -9.68
N GLY A 436 13.20 -13.94 -8.96
CA GLY A 436 13.04 -13.83 -7.51
C GLY A 436 11.84 -13.01 -7.02
N ALA A 437 11.42 -13.32 -5.79
CA ALA A 437 10.24 -12.75 -5.14
C ALA A 437 8.96 -12.91 -5.99
N ASN A 438 8.83 -14.03 -6.69
CA ASN A 438 7.68 -14.34 -7.55
C ASN A 438 6.75 -15.30 -6.82
N PHE A 439 5.44 -15.16 -7.03
CA PHE A 439 4.47 -16.10 -6.48
C PHE A 439 4.54 -17.41 -7.26
N ALA A 440 4.48 -18.54 -6.58
CA ALA A 440 4.45 -19.85 -7.22
C ALA A 440 3.29 -20.70 -6.66
N ASP A 441 2.43 -21.19 -7.55
CA ASP A 441 1.45 -22.26 -7.27
C ASP A 441 2.07 -23.58 -7.73
N LEU A 442 2.41 -24.45 -6.77
CA LEU A 442 3.20 -25.65 -7.04
C LEU A 442 2.37 -26.73 -7.75
N PRO A 443 1.14 -27.08 -7.28
CA PRO A 443 0.31 -28.06 -7.96
C PRO A 443 -0.13 -27.64 -9.37
N LEU A 444 -0.34 -26.35 -9.61
CA LEU A 444 -0.52 -25.85 -10.98
C LEU A 444 0.81 -25.80 -11.74
N LYS A 445 1.97 -25.81 -11.08
CA LYS A 445 3.27 -25.48 -11.67
C LYS A 445 3.20 -24.14 -12.42
N VAL A 446 2.81 -23.08 -11.73
CA VAL A 446 2.72 -21.73 -12.30
C VAL A 446 3.56 -20.78 -11.46
N VAL A 447 4.37 -19.95 -12.12
CA VAL A 447 5.08 -18.85 -11.49
C VAL A 447 4.53 -17.55 -12.04
N VAL A 448 4.07 -16.67 -11.15
CA VAL A 448 3.63 -15.33 -11.52
C VAL A 448 4.78 -14.36 -11.28
N LYS A 449 5.29 -13.79 -12.37
CA LYS A 449 6.37 -12.80 -12.32
C LYS A 449 5.81 -11.48 -11.78
N ASN A 450 6.04 -11.22 -10.50
CA ASN A 450 5.47 -10.07 -9.83
C ASN A 450 6.06 -8.76 -10.36
N ALA A 451 5.19 -7.80 -10.65
CA ALA A 451 5.53 -6.39 -10.82
C ALA A 451 4.53 -5.50 -10.08
N VAL A 452 4.86 -4.20 -9.98
CA VAL A 452 3.94 -3.19 -9.45
C VAL A 452 2.62 -3.24 -10.23
N GLY A 453 1.51 -3.30 -9.51
CA GLY A 453 0.18 -3.45 -10.09
C GLY A 453 -0.21 -4.87 -10.46
N THR A 454 0.51 -5.90 -10.00
CA THR A 454 0.07 -7.30 -10.12
C THR A 454 -0.88 -7.65 -9.00
N LEU A 455 -2.13 -7.96 -9.34
CA LEU A 455 -3.18 -8.43 -8.45
C LEU A 455 -3.44 -9.93 -8.68
N LEU A 456 -3.55 -10.69 -7.60
CA LEU A 456 -3.70 -12.14 -7.60
C LEU A 456 -4.96 -12.52 -6.83
N ALA A 457 -5.68 -13.52 -7.32
CA ALA A 457 -6.65 -14.29 -6.55
C ALA A 457 -6.27 -15.78 -6.63
N PHE A 458 -5.91 -16.39 -5.52
CA PHE A 458 -5.40 -17.76 -5.45
C PHE A 458 -6.06 -18.56 -4.33
N GLN A 459 -5.91 -19.88 -4.35
CA GLN A 459 -6.45 -20.78 -3.34
C GLN A 459 -5.38 -21.04 -2.26
N PRO A 460 -5.51 -20.47 -1.05
CA PRO A 460 -4.46 -20.52 -0.02
C PRO A 460 -4.21 -21.94 0.53
N GLU A 461 -5.22 -22.82 0.48
CA GLU A 461 -5.08 -24.21 0.94
C GLU A 461 -4.27 -25.09 -0.01
N GLU A 462 -4.03 -24.61 -1.23
CA GLU A 462 -3.17 -25.27 -2.20
C GLU A 462 -1.71 -24.93 -1.93
N LEU A 463 -0.80 -25.86 -2.26
CA LEU A 463 0.62 -25.68 -1.95
C LEU A 463 1.21 -24.53 -2.78
N HIS A 464 1.67 -23.48 -2.12
CA HIS A 464 2.19 -22.28 -2.76
C HIS A 464 3.38 -21.69 -1.99
N GLY A 465 4.01 -20.65 -2.53
CA GLY A 465 5.05 -19.90 -1.83
C GLY A 465 5.60 -18.77 -2.68
N THR A 466 6.73 -18.21 -2.22
CA THR A 466 7.42 -17.11 -2.92
C THR A 466 8.83 -17.56 -3.28
N THR A 467 9.22 -17.39 -4.54
CA THR A 467 10.59 -17.70 -4.97
C THR A 467 11.61 -16.84 -4.26
N GLU A 468 12.80 -17.39 -4.05
CA GLU A 468 13.92 -16.73 -3.38
C GLU A 468 14.14 -15.31 -3.92
N LYS A 469 14.19 -14.32 -3.02
CA LYS A 469 14.10 -12.92 -3.43
C LYS A 469 15.33 -12.35 -4.13
N ARG A 470 16.53 -12.87 -3.87
CA ARG A 470 17.80 -12.47 -4.51
C ARG A 470 18.05 -10.95 -4.58
N GLY A 471 17.74 -10.25 -3.50
CA GLY A 471 17.91 -8.79 -3.40
C GLY A 471 16.69 -7.97 -3.87
N VAL A 472 15.69 -8.61 -4.46
CA VAL A 472 14.40 -7.99 -4.76
C VAL A 472 13.58 -7.81 -3.48
N ILE A 473 12.89 -6.68 -3.37
CA ILE A 473 11.93 -6.40 -2.31
C ILE A 473 10.58 -6.09 -2.96
N ASN A 474 9.59 -6.95 -2.74
CA ASN A 474 8.20 -6.63 -3.04
C ASN A 474 7.55 -6.00 -1.81
N TYR A 475 6.69 -5.02 -2.08
CA TYR A 475 5.75 -4.45 -1.12
C TYR A 475 4.36 -4.93 -1.54
N GLN A 476 3.69 -5.68 -0.67
CA GLN A 476 2.41 -6.30 -1.01
C GLN A 476 1.36 -6.06 0.08
N LEU A 477 0.13 -5.90 -0.36
CA LEU A 477 -1.07 -5.95 0.48
C LEU A 477 -1.81 -7.25 0.15
N SER A 478 -2.27 -7.96 1.15
CA SER A 478 -3.00 -9.22 0.98
C SER A 478 -4.23 -9.27 1.86
N LEU A 479 -5.30 -9.86 1.36
CA LEU A 479 -6.52 -10.17 2.10
C LEU A 479 -6.65 -11.69 2.20
N THR A 480 -6.80 -12.19 3.42
CA THR A 480 -6.95 -13.63 3.67
C THR A 480 -8.15 -13.85 4.59
N SER A 481 -8.45 -15.10 4.91
CA SER A 481 -9.55 -15.44 5.81
C SER A 481 -9.22 -16.71 6.55
N THR A 482 -8.26 -16.65 7.46
CA THR A 482 -7.75 -17.83 8.18
C THR A 482 -8.88 -18.54 8.92
N GLN A 483 -8.90 -19.87 8.83
CA GLN A 483 -9.99 -20.67 9.41
C GLN A 483 -10.14 -20.42 10.91
N ARG A 484 -9.02 -20.32 11.63
CA ARG A 484 -8.98 -20.03 13.06
C ARG A 484 -9.69 -18.72 13.45
N VAL A 485 -9.57 -17.66 12.64
CA VAL A 485 -10.19 -16.35 12.93
C VAL A 485 -11.68 -16.46 12.72
N ALA A 486 -12.11 -17.13 11.65
CA ALA A 486 -13.52 -17.35 11.37
C ALA A 486 -14.20 -18.24 12.43
N GLU A 487 -13.56 -19.33 12.85
CA GLU A 487 -14.07 -20.22 13.91
C GLU A 487 -14.21 -19.48 15.24
N ALA A 488 -13.18 -18.75 15.64
CA ALA A 488 -13.22 -17.96 16.87
C ALA A 488 -14.28 -16.85 16.81
N TYR A 489 -14.51 -16.26 15.63
CA TYR A 489 -15.58 -15.27 15.46
C TYR A 489 -16.96 -15.90 15.65
N VAL A 490 -17.21 -17.07 15.05
CA VAL A 490 -18.47 -17.81 15.22
C VAL A 490 -18.69 -18.22 16.68
N GLU A 491 -17.64 -18.66 17.38
CA GLU A 491 -17.70 -18.97 18.81
C GLU A 491 -18.05 -17.72 19.64
N LEU A 492 -17.38 -16.60 19.36
CA LEU A 492 -17.61 -15.32 20.03
C LEU A 492 -19.06 -14.84 19.82
N GLU A 493 -19.54 -14.87 18.59
CA GLU A 493 -20.93 -14.51 18.24
C GLU A 493 -21.95 -15.42 18.93
N SER A 494 -21.70 -16.73 18.95
CA SER A 494 -22.56 -17.72 19.61
C SER A 494 -22.62 -17.54 21.13
N SER A 495 -21.55 -17.05 21.74
CA SER A 495 -21.47 -16.78 23.18
C SER A 495 -22.13 -15.45 23.59
N GLY A 496 -22.42 -14.57 22.63
CA GLY A 496 -22.87 -13.20 22.88
C GLY A 496 -21.78 -12.27 23.42
N ALA A 497 -20.51 -12.71 23.43
CA ALA A 497 -19.38 -11.88 23.79
C ALA A 497 -19.07 -10.87 22.68
N GLY A 498 -18.58 -9.68 23.05
CA GLY A 498 -18.05 -8.70 22.10
C GLY A 498 -16.60 -9.00 21.73
N ILE A 499 -16.14 -8.52 20.58
CA ILE A 499 -14.73 -8.61 20.17
C ILE A 499 -13.88 -7.92 21.24
N ALA A 500 -13.01 -8.68 21.90
CA ALA A 500 -12.20 -8.16 22.98
C ALA A 500 -11.10 -7.23 22.48
N PHE A 501 -10.90 -6.11 23.16
CA PHE A 501 -9.68 -5.31 23.01
C PHE A 501 -8.62 -5.90 23.93
N ALA A 502 -7.53 -6.43 23.38
CA ALA A 502 -6.44 -7.03 24.17
C ALA A 502 -5.85 -6.09 25.26
N ALA A 503 -6.16 -4.79 25.22
CA ALA A 503 -5.82 -3.82 26.26
C ALA A 503 -6.46 -4.12 27.62
N ASP A 504 -7.65 -4.71 27.62
CA ASP A 504 -8.42 -4.95 28.85
C ASP A 504 -7.94 -6.20 29.61
N MET A 505 -7.03 -6.99 29.00
CA MET A 505 -6.51 -8.26 29.51
C MET A 505 -5.03 -8.18 29.96
N ASP A 506 -4.34 -7.06 29.66
CA ASP A 506 -2.92 -6.84 30.03
C ASP A 506 -2.77 -6.28 31.47
N ASP A 507 -3.87 -6.04 32.19
CA ASP A 507 -3.80 -5.83 33.63
C ASP A 507 -3.45 -7.18 34.28
N HIS A 508 -2.18 -7.32 34.70
CA HIS A 508 -1.62 -8.42 35.50
C HIS A 508 -2.31 -8.63 36.87
N LYS A 509 -3.63 -8.46 36.98
CA LYS A 509 -4.43 -8.64 38.19
C LYS A 509 -5.05 -10.03 38.32
N TYR A 510 -4.74 -10.95 37.42
CA TYR A 510 -5.09 -12.37 37.58
C TYR A 510 -3.83 -13.15 37.97
N GLU A 511 -3.44 -13.02 39.25
CA GLU A 511 -2.66 -14.04 39.98
C GLU A 511 -3.61 -15.03 40.66
#